data_AF-A0A922MST8-F1
#
_entry.id   AF-A0A922MST8-F1
#
_cell.length_a   1.000
_cell.length_b   1.000
_cell.length_c   1.000
_cell.angle_alpha   90.00
_cell.angle_beta   90.00
_cell.angle_gamma   90.00
#
_symmetry.space_group_name_H-M   'P 1'
#
loop_
_entity.id
_entity.type
_entity.pdbx_description
1 polymer ?
#
loop_
_entity_poly.entity_id
_entity_poly.type
_entity_poly.pdbx_seq_one_letter_code
_entity_poly.pdbx_strand_id
1 'polypeptide(L)'
;MVVKITTQVANSVKKEDSLANLLGDFGKWQLIVFASVSLVKLSSGWVQMAILFLTPNLTFRCVDLGNFTEEIMNNTCYKECGKYEYDASPFDNTIVSEWDLICERRWLASFNQTVLQVGILIGSTIFGFLSDR
;
A
#
# COMPACT_ATOMS: atom_id res chain seq x y z
N MET A 1 4.55 -55.76 -8.93
CA MET A 1 4.63 -54.28 -9.04
C MET A 1 3.43 -53.57 -8.40
N VAL A 2 2.22 -54.13 -8.49
CA VAL A 2 0.98 -53.58 -7.91
C VAL A 2 1.04 -53.36 -6.38
N VAL A 3 1.68 -54.27 -5.63
CA VAL A 3 1.78 -54.20 -4.15
C VAL A 3 2.55 -52.96 -3.64
N LYS A 4 3.55 -52.48 -4.39
CA LYS A 4 4.30 -51.26 -4.03
C LYS A 4 3.50 -49.98 -4.29
N ILE A 5 2.58 -50.00 -5.26
CA ILE A 5 1.74 -48.84 -5.60
C ILE A 5 0.65 -48.66 -4.54
N THR A 6 -0.03 -49.74 -4.13
CA THR A 6 -1.05 -49.68 -3.07
C THR A 6 -0.48 -49.26 -1.71
N THR A 7 0.75 -49.66 -1.37
CA THR A 7 1.41 -49.24 -0.13
C THR A 7 1.82 -47.76 -0.15
N GLN A 8 2.24 -47.22 -1.31
CA GLN A 8 2.53 -45.80 -1.48
C GLN A 8 1.25 -44.95 -1.40
N VAL A 9 0.16 -45.39 -2.04
CA VAL A 9 -1.15 -44.73 -2.01
C VAL A 9 -1.78 -44.77 -0.62
N ALA A 10 -1.71 -45.91 0.08
CA ALA A 10 -2.21 -46.02 1.45
C ALA A 10 -1.45 -45.11 2.44
N ASN A 11 -0.13 -44.97 2.25
CA ASN A 11 0.67 -44.05 3.06
C ASN A 11 0.44 -42.58 2.72
N SER A 12 0.15 -42.22 1.46
CA SER A 12 -0.17 -40.84 1.10
C SER A 12 -1.53 -40.41 1.66
N VAL A 13 -2.56 -41.26 1.55
CA VAL A 13 -3.91 -41.00 2.09
C VAL A 13 -3.86 -40.84 3.62
N LYS A 14 -3.16 -41.74 4.32
CA LYS A 14 -3.04 -41.67 5.79
C LYS A 14 -2.28 -40.42 6.27
N LYS A 15 -1.35 -39.91 5.46
CA LYS A 15 -0.57 -38.71 5.78
C LYS A 15 -1.39 -37.44 5.56
N GLU A 16 -2.24 -37.40 4.53
CA GLU A 16 -3.21 -36.31 4.28
C GLU A 16 -4.24 -36.20 5.41
N ASP A 17 -4.85 -37.32 5.81
CA ASP A 17 -5.86 -37.34 6.88
C ASP A 17 -5.28 -36.98 8.25
N SER A 18 -4.02 -37.36 8.51
CA SER A 18 -3.32 -36.94 9.73
C SER A 18 -3.00 -35.45 9.70
N LEU A 19 -2.74 -34.86 8.53
CA LEU A 19 -2.52 -33.43 8.37
C LEU A 19 -3.82 -32.66 8.56
N ALA A 20 -4.94 -33.15 8.03
CA ALA A 20 -6.28 -32.59 8.25
C ALA A 20 -6.69 -32.65 9.73
N ASN A 21 -6.42 -33.77 10.41
CA ASN A 21 -6.67 -33.91 11.85
C ASN A 21 -5.74 -33.04 12.72
N LEU A 22 -4.53 -32.71 12.26
CA LEU A 22 -3.59 -31.82 12.94
C LEU A 22 -3.89 -30.33 12.71
N LEU A 23 -4.36 -29.96 11.51
CA LEU A 23 -4.75 -28.59 11.17
C LEU A 23 -6.07 -28.18 11.84
N GLY A 24 -6.86 -29.16 12.28
CA GLY A 24 -8.18 -28.94 12.87
C GLY A 24 -9.20 -28.58 11.79
N ASP A 25 -10.37 -29.21 11.83
CA ASP A 25 -11.48 -28.90 10.92
C ASP A 25 -11.86 -27.41 11.05
N PHE A 26 -12.33 -26.78 9.97
CA PHE A 26 -12.68 -25.36 9.91
C PHE A 26 -13.88 -25.05 10.82
N GLY A 27 -13.61 -24.95 12.12
CA GLY A 27 -14.60 -24.80 13.16
C GLY A 27 -15.00 -23.34 13.38
N LYS A 28 -16.04 -23.15 14.20
CA LYS A 28 -16.58 -21.81 14.55
C LYS A 28 -15.53 -20.88 15.14
N TRP A 29 -14.55 -21.41 15.89
CA TRP A 29 -13.45 -20.63 16.45
C TRP A 29 -12.51 -20.07 15.39
N GLN A 30 -12.14 -20.87 14.37
CA GLN A 30 -11.33 -20.38 13.26
C GLN A 30 -12.07 -19.30 12.47
N LEU A 31 -13.38 -19.46 12.26
CA LEU A 31 -14.22 -18.43 11.62
C LEU A 31 -14.24 -17.12 12.43
N ILE A 32 -14.34 -17.18 13.76
CA ILE A 32 -14.32 -16.00 14.63
C ILE A 32 -12.96 -15.28 14.56
N VAL A 33 -11.85 -16.02 14.58
CA VAL A 33 -10.50 -15.44 14.43
C VAL A 33 -10.31 -14.83 13.04
N PHE A 34 -10.77 -15.50 11.99
CA PHE A 34 -10.74 -14.94 10.64
C PHE A 34 -11.59 -13.67 10.54
N ALA A 35 -12.79 -13.66 11.11
CA ALA A 35 -13.66 -12.50 11.12
C ALA A 35 -13.05 -11.33 11.92
N SER A 36 -12.45 -11.61 13.08
CA SER A 36 -11.79 -10.59 13.89
C SER A 36 -10.58 -9.98 13.18
N VAL A 37 -9.73 -10.80 12.56
CA VAL A 37 -8.58 -10.33 11.76
C VAL A 37 -9.06 -9.55 10.52
N SER A 38 -10.11 -10.01 9.85
CA SER A 38 -10.65 -9.36 8.65
C SER A 38 -11.21 -7.97 8.95
N LEU A 39 -11.91 -7.79 10.08
CA LEU A 39 -12.40 -6.48 10.52
C LEU A 39 -11.25 -5.50 10.79
N VAL A 40 -10.18 -5.97 11.45
CA VAL A 40 -8.99 -5.15 11.69
C VAL A 40 -8.32 -4.76 10.37
N LYS A 41 -8.17 -5.72 9.44
CA LYS A 41 -7.55 -5.45 8.12
C LYS A 41 -8.41 -4.57 7.23
N LEU A 42 -9.74 -4.65 7.32
CA LEU A 42 -10.66 -3.79 6.59
C LEU A 42 -10.47 -2.32 6.97
N SER A 43 -10.33 -2.04 8.27
CA SER A 43 -10.06 -0.67 8.75
C SER A 43 -8.73 -0.13 8.24
N SER A 44 -7.68 -0.97 8.23
CA SER A 44 -6.36 -0.61 7.69
C SER A 44 -6.40 -0.37 6.17
N GLY A 45 -7.17 -1.18 5.43
CA GLY A 45 -7.35 -1.01 3.99
C GLY A 45 -7.98 0.33 3.62
N TRP A 46 -8.93 0.81 4.43
CA TRP A 46 -9.56 2.12 4.22
C TRP A 46 -8.55 3.27 4.32
N VAL A 47 -7.69 3.25 5.34
CA VAL A 47 -6.63 4.25 5.51
C VAL A 47 -5.63 4.20 4.36
N GLN A 48 -5.30 2.99 3.88
CA GLN A 48 -4.39 2.82 2.75
C GLN A 48 -4.95 3.42 1.44
N MET A 49 -6.26 3.31 1.21
CA MET A 49 -6.93 3.88 0.04
C MET A 49 -7.04 5.41 0.12
N ALA A 50 -7.17 5.97 1.33
CA ALA A 50 -7.23 7.42 1.53
C ALA A 50 -5.94 8.13 1.06
N ILE A 51 -4.79 7.48 1.15
CA ILE A 51 -3.50 8.07 0.73
C ILE A 51 -3.49 8.40 -0.77
N LEU A 52 -4.16 7.60 -1.59
CA LEU A 52 -4.25 7.87 -3.04
C LEU A 52 -4.97 9.18 -3.35
N PHE A 53 -5.94 9.57 -2.51
CA PHE A 53 -6.66 10.83 -2.66
C PHE A 53 -5.87 12.03 -2.13
N LEU A 54 -4.88 11.82 -1.24
CA LEU A 54 -4.04 12.89 -0.71
C LEU A 54 -2.93 13.30 -1.69
N THR A 55 -2.40 12.36 -2.47
CA THR A 55 -1.33 12.59 -3.45
C THR A 55 -1.77 12.30 -4.88
N PRO A 56 -2.81 12.95 -5.42
CA PRO A 56 -3.19 12.78 -6.82
C PRO A 56 -2.10 13.37 -7.73
N ASN A 57 -2.04 12.90 -8.99
CA ASN A 57 -1.22 13.56 -10.00
C ASN A 57 -1.96 14.83 -10.45
N LEU A 58 -1.43 15.98 -10.08
CA LEU A 58 -1.98 17.28 -10.48
C LEU A 58 -1.36 17.75 -11.78
N THR A 59 -2.15 18.47 -12.58
CA THR A 59 -1.61 19.29 -13.66
C THR A 59 -1.21 20.65 -13.10
N PHE A 60 0.02 21.08 -13.39
CA PHE A 60 0.56 22.34 -12.91
C PHE A 60 1.11 23.19 -14.06
N ARG A 61 1.03 24.51 -13.90
CA ARG A 61 1.57 25.51 -14.83
C ARG A 61 2.32 26.61 -14.08
N CYS A 62 3.32 27.19 -14.71
CA CYS A 62 3.99 28.37 -14.16
C CYS A 62 3.12 29.62 -14.41
N VAL A 63 2.92 30.46 -13.39
CA VAL A 63 2.17 31.73 -13.54
C VAL A 63 3.11 32.93 -13.58
N ASP A 64 4.26 32.82 -12.92
CA ASP A 64 5.25 33.89 -12.82
C ASP A 64 6.55 33.46 -13.51
N LEU A 65 6.53 33.52 -14.84
CA LEU A 65 7.68 33.29 -15.71
C LEU A 65 8.15 34.67 -16.18
N GLY A 66 9.15 35.25 -15.50
CA GLY A 66 9.58 36.63 -15.76
C GLY A 66 9.91 36.89 -17.23
N ASN A 67 9.43 38.01 -17.79
CA ASN A 67 9.70 38.61 -19.13
C ASN A 67 9.90 37.69 -20.37
N PHE A 68 9.64 36.39 -20.29
CA PHE A 68 9.73 35.44 -21.38
C PHE A 68 8.33 35.08 -21.84
N THR A 69 8.00 35.50 -23.06
CA THR A 69 6.78 35.09 -23.78
C THR A 69 7.01 33.75 -24.48
N GLU A 70 7.43 32.73 -23.72
CA GLU A 70 7.34 31.35 -24.21
C GLU A 70 5.94 30.82 -23.94
N GLU A 71 5.42 29.98 -24.84
CA GLU A 71 4.19 29.23 -24.56
C GLU A 71 4.41 28.34 -23.34
N ILE A 72 3.76 28.68 -22.22
CA ILE A 72 3.85 27.91 -20.97
C ILE A 72 3.21 26.54 -21.21
N MET A 73 4.03 25.49 -21.15
CA MET A 73 3.56 24.12 -21.28
C MET A 73 3.15 23.56 -19.92
N ASN A 74 2.00 22.89 -19.88
CA ASN A 74 1.54 22.19 -18.67
C ASN A 74 2.51 21.06 -18.29
N ASN A 75 2.64 20.79 -17.00
CA ASN A 75 3.47 19.72 -16.43
C ASN A 75 4.97 19.86 -16.72
N THR A 76 5.43 21.06 -17.04
CA THR A 76 6.84 21.35 -17.26
C THR A 76 7.40 22.20 -16.13
N CYS A 77 8.66 21.93 -15.80
CA CYS A 77 9.36 22.52 -14.67
C CYS A 77 10.35 23.56 -15.17
N TYR A 78 10.13 24.82 -14.82
CA TYR A 78 11.02 25.93 -15.16
C TYR A 78 11.84 26.32 -13.92
N LYS A 79 13.16 26.52 -14.11
CA LYS A 79 14.07 26.89 -13.01
C LYS A 79 13.86 28.29 -12.47
N GLU A 80 13.31 29.19 -13.29
CA GLU A 80 13.09 30.61 -12.95
C GLU A 80 11.61 30.93 -12.67
N CYS A 81 10.78 29.90 -12.45
CA CYS A 81 9.39 30.14 -12.10
C CYS A 81 9.26 30.60 -10.65
N GLY A 82 8.70 31.79 -10.42
CA GLY A 82 8.45 32.32 -9.08
C GLY A 82 7.28 31.62 -8.37
N LYS A 83 6.26 31.21 -9.12
CA LYS A 83 5.04 30.59 -8.58
C LYS A 83 4.37 29.64 -9.58
N TYR A 84 4.00 28.46 -9.08
CA TYR A 84 3.19 27.49 -9.80
C TYR A 84 1.71 27.59 -9.41
N GLU A 85 0.83 27.27 -10.35
CA GLU A 85 -0.59 27.11 -10.12
C GLU A 85 -1.00 25.69 -10.51
N TYR A 86 -1.86 25.12 -9.68
CA TYR A 86 -2.28 23.72 -9.74
C TYR A 86 -3.75 23.64 -10.11
N ASP A 87 -4.09 22.80 -11.08
CA ASP A 87 -5.47 22.40 -11.31
C ASP A 87 -5.75 21.14 -10.48
N ALA A 88 -6.47 21.34 -9.37
CA ALA A 88 -6.74 20.30 -8.37
C ALA A 88 -8.15 19.70 -8.46
N SER A 89 -8.96 20.10 -9.45
CA SER A 89 -10.33 19.61 -9.61
C SER A 89 -10.40 18.08 -9.63
N PRO A 90 -11.22 17.41 -8.78
CA PRO A 90 -12.32 17.96 -7.94
C PRO A 90 -11.95 18.32 -6.49
N PHE A 91 -10.67 18.28 -6.10
CA PHE A 91 -10.20 18.59 -4.74
C PHE A 91 -9.76 20.06 -4.64
N ASP A 92 -10.13 20.75 -3.56
CA ASP A 92 -9.75 22.17 -3.40
C ASP A 92 -8.26 22.34 -3.10
N ASN A 93 -7.71 21.51 -2.21
CA ASN A 93 -6.30 21.54 -1.82
C ASN A 93 -5.79 20.11 -1.57
N THR A 94 -4.58 19.83 -2.03
CA THR A 94 -3.93 18.53 -1.83
C THR A 94 -2.54 18.73 -1.25
N ILE A 95 -1.94 17.67 -0.71
CA ILE A 95 -0.59 17.78 -0.14
C ILE A 95 0.46 18.16 -1.21
N VAL A 96 0.19 17.86 -2.47
CA VAL A 96 1.10 18.18 -3.58
C VAL A 96 1.08 19.68 -3.89
N SER A 97 -0.10 20.31 -3.87
CA SER A 97 -0.26 21.75 -4.13
C SER A 97 0.13 22.64 -2.95
N GLU A 98 0.02 22.13 -1.72
CA GLU A 98 0.37 22.88 -0.51
C GLU A 98 1.90 22.98 -0.31
N TRP A 99 2.63 21.93 -0.69
CA TRP A 99 4.08 21.80 -0.43
C TRP A 99 4.94 21.80 -1.70
N ASP A 100 4.37 22.15 -2.85
CA ASP A 100 5.02 22.15 -4.17
C ASP A 100 5.80 20.86 -4.46
N LEU A 101 5.15 19.70 -4.27
CA LEU A 101 5.76 18.37 -4.45
C LEU A 101 5.86 17.95 -5.93
N ILE A 102 6.37 18.85 -6.77
CA ILE A 102 6.55 18.65 -8.22
C ILE A 102 8.03 18.52 -8.57
N CYS A 103 8.32 18.12 -9.82
CA CYS A 103 9.68 18.13 -10.38
C CYS A 103 10.67 17.32 -9.51
N GLU A 104 11.74 17.96 -9.04
CA GLU A 104 12.76 17.37 -8.16
C GLU A 104 12.20 16.94 -6.80
N ARG A 105 11.06 17.50 -6.37
CA ARG A 105 10.42 17.17 -5.08
C ARG A 105 9.33 16.11 -5.19
N ARG A 106 9.03 15.60 -6.40
CA ARG A 106 7.98 14.58 -6.61
C ARG A 106 8.22 13.30 -5.80
N TRP A 107 9.48 12.91 -5.60
CA TRP A 107 9.83 11.70 -4.86
C TRP A 107 9.44 11.77 -3.38
N LEU A 108 9.29 12.96 -2.80
CA LEU A 108 8.90 13.14 -1.39
C LEU A 108 7.49 12.60 -1.12
N ALA A 109 6.59 12.69 -2.10
CA ALA A 109 5.26 12.09 -2.00
C ALA A 109 5.35 10.56 -1.87
N SER A 110 6.20 9.92 -2.68
CA SER A 110 6.45 8.48 -2.60
C SER A 110 7.23 8.10 -1.33
N PHE A 111 8.12 8.97 -0.85
CA PHE A 111 8.89 8.74 0.36
C PHE A 111 8.01 8.62 1.60
N ASN A 112 6.98 9.47 1.74
CA ASN A 112 6.02 9.38 2.84
C ASN A 112 5.36 7.99 2.92
N GLN A 113 4.96 7.45 1.75
CA GLN A 113 4.38 6.11 1.66
C GLN A 113 5.38 5.02 2.09
N THR A 114 6.65 5.14 1.70
CA THR A 114 7.70 4.21 2.11
C THR A 114 7.93 4.25 3.62
N VAL A 115 7.99 5.45 4.22
CA VAL A 115 8.17 5.63 5.66
C VAL A 115 7.06 4.94 6.44
N LEU A 116 5.80 5.09 6.01
CA LEU A 116 4.66 4.40 6.62
C LEU A 116 4.80 2.87 6.57
N GLN A 117 5.19 2.31 5.42
CA GLN A 117 5.37 0.86 5.27
C GLN A 117 6.53 0.31 6.11
N VAL A 118 7.63 1.07 6.19
CA VAL A 118 8.76 0.72 7.08
C VAL A 118 8.31 0.73 8.54
N GLY A 119 7.51 1.72 8.95
CA GLY A 119 6.92 1.75 10.29
C GLY A 119 6.05 0.53 10.59
N ILE A 120 5.22 0.10 9.64
CA ILE A 120 4.40 -1.12 9.77
C ILE A 120 5.29 -2.36 9.90
N LEU A 121 6.38 -2.46 9.14
CA LEU A 121 7.31 -3.59 9.20
C LEU A 121 8.04 -3.66 10.55
N ILE A 122 8.51 -2.52 11.06
CA ILE A 122 9.16 -2.46 12.36
C ILE A 122 8.17 -2.83 13.47
N GLY A 123 6.96 -2.26 13.43
CA GLY A 123 5.90 -2.57 14.38
C GLY A 123 5.55 -4.07 14.37
N SER A 124 5.30 -4.65 13.19
CA SER A 124 4.96 -6.07 13.08
C SER A 124 6.07 -7.00 13.58
N THR A 125 7.34 -6.65 13.36
CA THR A 125 8.49 -7.41 13.85
C THR A 125 8.55 -7.38 15.38
N ILE A 126 8.38 -6.21 16.00
CA ILE A 126 8.43 -6.05 17.45
C ILE A 126 7.25 -6.77 18.12
N PHE A 127 6.03 -6.56 17.63
CA PHE A 127 4.84 -7.22 18.18
C PHE A 127 4.86 -8.73 17.93
N GLY A 128 5.42 -9.18 16.81
CA GLY A 128 5.64 -10.60 16.56
C GLY A 128 6.56 -11.23 17.60
N PHE A 129 7.69 -10.58 17.88
CA PHE A 129 8.62 -11.05 18.92
C PHE A 129 8.00 -11.02 20.32
N LEU A 130 7.23 -9.98 20.64
CA LEU A 130 6.50 -9.89 21.91
C LEU A 130 5.38 -10.91 22.07
N SER A 131 4.76 -11.38 20.97
CA SER A 131 3.68 -12.36 21.02
C SER A 131 4.19 -13.80 21.17
N ASP A 132 5.43 -14.06 20.74
CA ASP A 132 6.06 -15.38 20.83
C ASP A 132 6.58 -15.69 22.25
N ARG A 133 6.75 -14.63 23.07
CA ARG A 133 7.21 -14.72 24.45
C ARG A 133 6.06 -14.50 25.43
#